data_AF-A0A3D1N1Y5-F1
#
_entry.id   AF-A0A3D1N1Y5-F1
#
_cell.length_a   1.000
_cell.length_b   1.000
_cell.length_c   1.000
_cell.angle_alpha   90.00
_cell.angle_beta   90.00
_cell.angle_gamma   90.00
#
_symmetry.space_group_name_H-M   'P 1'
#
loop_
_entity.id
_entity.type
_entity.pdbx_description
1 polymer ?
#
loop_
_entity_poly.entity_id
_entity_poly.type
_entity_poly.pdbx_seq_one_letter_code
_entity_poly.pdbx_strand_id
1 'polypeptide(L)'
;MHKKILAIVILALAAFYCVQGSNLMCGEPASQSGRLADVPGKVNSGDTGALDRLYDGTVQNKKRAINLSGGDIYGGGMVDGRMLQGQFPVIDGTEPPPNISTPTDSNNQAGNPEFNEVGRECVWLFWCTEKTGIKYEAVPGALYVAGQDDSSNIVPNDVNQGQAGDCYFLSSLAAVARKRPDMIRSMIRQNPDGTYSVDFYRKRIFGNPKYVKETVTVDNQFPVNQHGPAFAGYGDHAGDGNQELWVMVMEKAYAKFRGSYNAIGNGGWPGPAMESLTGKGSYSQLAAFTSLAQIAEWDRKGYAVTASSLPMFINKKEVVKGHVYHLLNVDLVKKTITMGNPWGHGNVTLTEAEFKRNFSDVAFNPVPFRKIDIVPGMAPDGVMPV
;
A
#
# COMPACT_ATOMS: atom_id res chain seq x y z
N MET A 1 24.81 -15.35 -18.74
CA MET A 1 23.48 -15.19 -18.10
C MET A 1 23.55 -14.85 -16.61
N HIS A 2 24.42 -15.45 -15.79
CA HIS A 2 24.46 -15.20 -14.34
C HIS A 2 24.87 -13.78 -13.90
N LYS A 3 25.69 -13.06 -14.66
CA LYS A 3 26.11 -11.68 -14.29
C LYS A 3 24.99 -10.62 -14.42
N LYS A 4 24.01 -10.83 -15.32
CA LYS A 4 22.88 -9.91 -15.49
C LYS A 4 21.82 -10.07 -14.39
N ILE A 5 21.62 -11.29 -13.90
CA ILE A 5 20.72 -11.59 -12.77
C ILE A 5 21.30 -11.01 -11.47
N LEU A 6 22.62 -11.14 -11.27
CA LEU A 6 23.29 -10.55 -10.10
C LEU A 6 23.20 -9.01 -10.09
N ALA A 7 23.35 -8.35 -11.24
CA ALA A 7 23.21 -6.89 -11.35
C ALA A 7 21.77 -6.40 -11.05
N ILE A 8 20.75 -7.15 -11.47
CA ILE A 8 19.34 -6.83 -11.20
C ILE A 8 19.00 -7.04 -9.70
N VAL A 9 19.54 -8.10 -9.09
CA VAL A 9 19.40 -8.33 -7.64
C VAL A 9 20.11 -7.24 -6.83
N ILE A 10 21.28 -6.78 -7.28
CA ILE A 10 22.00 -5.67 -6.63
C ILE A 10 21.24 -4.34 -6.78
N LEU A 11 20.63 -4.06 -7.94
CA LEU A 11 19.80 -2.87 -8.13
C LEU A 11 18.50 -2.92 -7.31
N ALA A 12 17.87 -4.08 -7.19
CA ALA A 12 16.72 -4.29 -6.31
C ALA A 12 17.11 -4.15 -4.82
N LEU A 13 18.29 -4.61 -4.42
CA LEU A 13 18.84 -4.42 -3.08
C LEU A 13 19.16 -2.94 -2.80
N ALA A 14 19.67 -2.18 -3.77
CA ALA A 14 19.93 -0.75 -3.61
C ALA A 14 18.63 0.05 -3.38
N ALA A 15 17.55 -0.30 -4.08
CA ALA A 15 16.21 0.26 -3.83
C ALA A 15 15.64 -0.19 -2.46
N PHE A 16 15.94 -1.42 -2.03
CA PHE A 16 15.50 -1.97 -0.74
C PHE A 16 16.20 -1.32 0.47
N TYR A 17 17.52 -1.04 0.37
CA TYR A 17 18.27 -0.35 1.42
C TYR A 17 17.97 1.15 1.51
N CYS A 18 17.55 1.78 0.42
CA CYS A 18 17.17 3.20 0.42
C CYS A 18 15.93 3.49 1.30
N VAL A 19 15.13 2.47 1.64
CA VAL A 19 13.89 2.62 2.43
C VAL A 19 14.08 2.26 3.91
N GLN A 20 15.22 1.67 4.31
CA GLN A 20 15.42 1.21 5.70
C GLN A 20 16.47 1.95 6.54
N GLY A 21 17.15 3.00 6.04
CA GLY A 21 17.89 3.90 6.93
C GLY A 21 18.82 4.89 6.23
N SER A 22 18.61 6.19 6.54
CA SER A 22 19.57 7.31 6.47
C SER A 22 20.22 7.65 5.12
N ASN A 23 19.79 8.80 4.55
CA ASN A 23 20.52 9.73 3.69
C ASN A 23 21.74 9.20 2.90
N LEU A 24 21.55 8.81 1.64
CA LEU A 24 22.52 9.02 0.57
C LEU A 24 21.82 9.01 -0.80
N MET A 25 22.05 10.07 -1.57
CA MET A 25 21.39 10.34 -2.86
C MET A 25 21.76 9.29 -3.93
N CYS A 26 20.76 8.78 -4.63
CA CYS A 26 20.94 8.09 -5.92
C CYS A 26 20.37 8.98 -7.03
N GLY A 27 21.24 9.62 -7.80
CA GLY A 27 20.84 10.32 -9.03
C GLY A 27 20.66 9.34 -10.19
N GLU A 28 19.57 9.48 -10.95
CA GLU A 28 19.40 8.81 -12.25
C GLU A 28 20.09 9.59 -13.38
N PRO A 29 20.65 8.91 -14.40
CA PRO A 29 21.15 9.54 -15.61
C PRO A 29 20.00 9.91 -16.55
N ALA A 30 19.92 11.19 -16.94
CA ALA A 30 18.96 11.68 -17.92
C ALA A 30 19.28 11.12 -19.33
N SER A 31 18.41 10.26 -19.88
CA SER A 31 18.37 9.95 -21.31
C SER A 31 17.38 10.89 -22.01
N GLN A 32 17.86 12.02 -22.55
CA GLN A 32 17.08 12.81 -23.50
C GLN A 32 17.27 12.25 -24.92
N SER A 33 16.26 11.55 -25.44
CA SER A 33 16.10 11.34 -26.88
C SER A 33 15.30 12.51 -27.46
N GLY A 34 15.99 13.59 -27.81
CA GLY A 34 15.43 14.69 -28.60
C GLY A 34 15.67 14.45 -30.10
N ARG A 35 14.61 14.49 -30.90
CA ARG A 35 14.65 14.46 -32.37
C ARG A 35 15.53 15.60 -32.91
N LEU A 36 16.53 15.27 -33.74
CA LEU A 36 17.28 16.25 -34.53
C LEU A 36 16.55 16.49 -35.86
N ALA A 37 16.23 17.75 -36.13
CA ALA A 37 15.84 18.24 -37.45
C ALA A 37 17.11 18.59 -38.24
N ASP A 38 17.11 18.24 -39.53
CA ASP A 38 18.17 18.48 -40.51
C ASP A 38 18.47 19.97 -40.72
N VAL A 39 19.75 20.34 -40.66
CA VAL A 39 20.36 21.44 -41.45
C VAL A 39 21.84 21.06 -41.75
N PRO A 40 22.34 21.23 -42.98
CA PRO A 40 23.61 20.65 -43.42
C PRO A 40 24.81 21.59 -43.20
N GLY A 41 25.95 21.03 -42.80
CA GLY A 41 27.22 21.76 -42.72
C GLY A 41 28.42 20.82 -42.58
N LYS A 42 29.21 20.68 -43.65
CA LYS A 42 30.51 20.02 -43.70
C LYS A 42 31.51 20.68 -42.74
N VAL A 43 32.34 19.91 -42.01
CA VAL A 43 33.82 20.02 -41.92
C VAL A 43 34.42 18.69 -41.42
N ASN A 44 35.60 18.36 -41.94
CA ASN A 44 36.39 17.12 -41.82
C ASN A 44 37.21 16.95 -40.52
N SER A 45 37.59 15.68 -40.28
CA SER A 45 38.90 15.13 -39.85
C SER A 45 39.59 15.60 -38.56
N GLY A 46 39.94 14.59 -37.74
CA GLY A 46 41.23 14.50 -37.04
C GLY A 46 41.40 15.32 -35.77
N ASP A 47 41.43 14.68 -34.60
CA ASP A 47 42.65 14.54 -33.80
C ASP A 47 42.37 14.09 -32.37
N THR A 48 43.26 13.20 -31.94
CA THR A 48 43.45 12.62 -30.62
C THR A 48 44.07 13.62 -29.64
N GLY A 49 43.67 13.60 -28.36
CA GLY A 49 44.57 13.95 -27.25
C GLY A 49 44.00 14.76 -26.08
N ALA A 50 44.34 14.29 -24.88
CA ALA A 50 44.59 15.05 -23.63
C ALA A 50 43.37 15.76 -22.98
N LEU A 51 42.84 15.31 -21.84
CA LEU A 51 43.42 15.47 -20.50
C LEU A 51 44.28 16.73 -20.37
N ASP A 52 43.67 17.83 -19.91
CA ASP A 52 44.04 18.53 -18.66
C ASP A 52 43.67 20.02 -18.73
N ARG A 53 43.19 20.56 -17.61
CA ARG A 53 42.98 21.99 -17.28
C ARG A 53 41.83 22.74 -17.97
N LEU A 54 40.85 23.16 -17.16
CA LEU A 54 40.74 24.56 -16.74
C LEU A 54 39.65 24.72 -15.68
N TYR A 55 40.11 24.90 -14.44
CA TYR A 55 39.45 25.70 -13.42
C TYR A 55 39.70 27.16 -13.82
N ASP A 56 38.68 27.93 -14.19
CA ASP A 56 38.62 29.36 -13.85
C ASP A 56 37.18 29.85 -13.97
N GLY A 57 36.73 30.54 -12.94
CA GLY A 57 35.40 31.08 -12.81
C GLY A 57 35.28 32.42 -13.53
N THR A 58 34.13 32.66 -14.14
CA THR A 58 33.52 34.00 -14.17
C THR A 58 32.04 33.85 -14.51
N VAL A 59 31.21 34.26 -13.56
CA VAL A 59 29.76 34.38 -13.70
C VAL A 59 29.47 35.60 -14.59
N GLN A 60 28.73 35.40 -15.68
CA GLN A 60 27.93 36.46 -16.29
C GLN A 60 26.45 36.06 -16.26
N ASN A 61 25.70 36.81 -15.45
CA ASN A 61 24.26 36.79 -15.33
C ASN A 61 23.55 36.95 -16.68
N LYS A 62 22.72 35.97 -17.05
CA LYS A 62 21.46 36.24 -17.76
C LYS A 62 20.32 35.47 -17.11
N LYS A 63 19.46 36.24 -16.44
CA LYS A 63 18.17 35.83 -15.90
C LYS A 63 17.31 35.18 -17.00
N ARG A 64 16.86 33.95 -16.76
CA ARG A 64 15.52 33.52 -17.14
C ARG A 64 14.88 32.84 -15.94
N ALA A 65 13.78 33.41 -15.48
CA ALA A 65 12.95 32.86 -14.42
C ALA A 65 12.32 31.57 -14.91
N ILE A 66 12.55 30.47 -14.19
CA ILE A 66 11.69 29.29 -14.21
C ILE A 66 11.09 29.23 -12.82
N ASN A 67 9.77 29.38 -12.77
CA ASN A 67 8.97 29.32 -11.57
C ASN A 67 8.93 27.84 -11.12
N LEU A 68 9.73 27.48 -10.12
CA LEU A 68 9.63 26.20 -9.43
C LEU A 68 9.01 26.48 -8.06
N SER A 69 7.72 26.17 -7.92
CA SER A 69 7.04 26.19 -6.63
C SER A 69 7.59 25.06 -5.74
N GLY A 70 8.44 25.44 -4.80
CA GLY A 70 8.46 24.95 -3.42
C GLY A 70 8.72 23.47 -3.18
N GLY A 71 9.97 23.05 -3.32
CA GLY A 71 10.54 21.94 -2.55
C GLY A 71 11.68 22.49 -1.70
N ASP A 72 11.47 22.69 -0.41
CA ASP A 72 12.52 23.19 0.50
C ASP A 72 13.51 22.08 0.81
N ILE A 73 14.77 22.35 0.45
CA ILE A 73 15.94 21.51 0.64
C ILE A 73 16.74 22.16 1.78
N TYR A 74 16.81 21.52 2.95
CA TYR A 74 17.76 21.90 3.99
C TYR A 74 18.72 20.75 4.26
N GLY A 75 19.86 20.77 3.56
CA GLY A 75 21.02 19.94 3.84
C GLY A 75 22.18 20.81 4.31
N GLY A 76 22.50 20.79 5.60
CA GLY A 76 23.78 21.27 6.11
C GLY A 76 24.84 20.18 5.95
N GLY A 77 25.82 20.39 5.09
CA GLY A 77 26.94 19.47 4.88
C GLY A 77 28.12 19.75 5.81
N MET A 78 28.76 18.68 6.30
CA MET A 78 30.04 18.70 7.03
C MET A 78 31.22 18.59 6.06
N VAL A 79 32.34 19.26 6.36
CA VAL A 79 33.66 18.99 5.75
C VAL A 79 34.71 18.99 6.88
N ASP A 80 35.50 17.92 6.97
CA ASP A 80 36.64 17.71 7.90
C ASP A 80 36.40 17.93 9.40
N GLY A 81 35.27 17.41 9.91
CA GLY A 81 35.13 17.10 11.35
C GLY A 81 35.14 18.30 12.31
N ARG A 82 34.95 19.54 11.86
CA ARG A 82 34.70 20.70 12.72
C ARG A 82 33.55 21.57 12.20
N MET A 83 32.70 22.03 13.12
CA MET A 83 31.61 22.97 12.85
C MET A 83 32.17 24.37 12.58
N LEU A 84 31.90 24.93 11.39
CA LEU A 84 32.16 26.35 11.12
C LEU A 84 30.96 27.17 11.63
N GLN A 85 31.17 27.95 12.70
CA GLN A 85 30.27 29.04 13.08
C GLN A 85 30.46 30.20 12.10
N GLY A 86 29.54 30.31 11.14
CA GLY A 86 29.39 31.50 10.30
C GLY A 86 28.15 32.29 10.73
N GLN A 87 28.37 33.48 11.29
CA GLN A 87 27.32 34.47 11.57
C GLN A 87 26.63 34.89 10.27
N PHE A 88 25.30 34.88 10.25
CA PHE A 88 24.48 35.53 9.23
C PHE A 88 23.43 36.43 9.90
N PRO A 89 23.05 37.54 9.24
CA PRO A 89 22.54 38.75 9.89
C PRO A 89 21.11 38.62 10.41
N VAL A 90 20.85 39.36 11.48
CA VAL A 90 19.53 39.61 12.06
C VAL A 90 18.63 40.26 11.00
N ILE A 91 17.51 39.61 10.66
CA ILE A 91 16.44 40.21 9.88
C ILE A 91 15.30 40.48 10.86
N ASP A 92 14.99 41.76 11.00
CA ASP A 92 13.97 42.35 11.86
C ASP A 92 12.57 41.80 11.51
N GLY A 93 11.83 41.44 12.55
CA GLY A 93 10.55 40.74 12.46
C GLY A 93 9.38 41.69 12.59
N THR A 94 8.73 42.02 11.49
CA THR A 94 7.41 42.68 11.51
C THR A 94 6.58 42.30 10.27
N GLU A 95 6.20 41.03 10.11
CA GLU A 95 4.96 40.66 9.39
C GLU A 95 4.63 39.18 9.62
N PRO A 96 3.44 38.82 10.16
CA PRO A 96 3.06 37.42 10.30
C PRO A 96 2.84 36.80 8.91
N PRO A 97 3.34 35.57 8.66
CA PRO A 97 3.12 34.89 7.39
C PRO A 97 1.61 34.72 7.14
N PRO A 98 1.16 34.81 5.87
CA PRO A 98 -0.24 34.61 5.52
C PRO A 98 -0.69 33.24 6.00
N ASN A 99 -1.84 33.23 6.66
CA ASN A 99 -2.46 32.05 7.23
C ASN A 99 -2.74 31.02 6.12
N ILE A 100 -1.81 30.08 5.91
CA ILE A 100 -2.09 28.87 5.15
C ILE A 100 -3.01 28.05 6.05
N SER A 101 -4.31 28.22 5.83
CA SER A 101 -5.32 27.31 6.32
C SER A 101 -4.98 25.94 5.74
N THR A 102 -4.32 25.11 6.55
CA THR A 102 -4.45 23.67 6.40
C THR A 102 -5.95 23.37 6.34
N PRO A 103 -6.45 22.60 5.36
CA PRO A 103 -7.78 22.03 5.47
C PRO A 103 -7.70 21.03 6.63
N THR A 104 -7.86 21.54 7.84
CA THR A 104 -8.34 20.73 8.93
C THR A 104 -9.80 20.48 8.57
N ASP A 105 -10.08 19.32 7.99
CA ASP A 105 -11.38 18.68 8.15
C ASP A 105 -11.53 18.36 9.64
N SER A 106 -11.73 19.41 10.43
CA SER A 106 -12.11 19.39 11.84
C SER A 106 -13.58 19.04 12.00
N ASN A 107 -14.27 18.79 10.89
CA ASN A 107 -15.61 18.27 10.88
C ASN A 107 -15.55 16.79 10.53
N ASN A 108 -15.71 15.98 11.56
CA ASN A 108 -16.07 14.57 11.54
C ASN A 108 -17.46 14.33 10.88
N GLN A 109 -17.78 15.09 9.83
CA GLN A 109 -19.00 14.98 9.04
C GLN A 109 -18.91 13.71 8.20
N ALA A 110 -20.02 12.99 8.07
CA ALA A 110 -20.14 11.75 7.31
C ALA A 110 -20.05 11.94 5.78
N GLY A 111 -19.27 12.91 5.30
CA GLY A 111 -19.10 13.19 3.88
C GLY A 111 -18.32 12.11 3.15
N ASN A 112 -18.61 11.97 1.87
CA ASN A 112 -17.94 11.10 0.93
C ASN A 112 -16.50 11.58 0.64
N PRO A 113 -15.49 10.69 0.55
CA PRO A 113 -14.19 11.08 0.03
C PRO A 113 -14.34 11.56 -1.42
N GLU A 114 -13.59 12.60 -1.78
CA GLU A 114 -13.65 13.14 -3.13
C GLU A 114 -13.26 12.08 -4.17
N PHE A 115 -14.01 12.06 -5.28
CA PHE A 115 -13.52 11.54 -6.55
C PHE A 115 -12.69 12.64 -7.19
N ASN A 116 -11.44 12.82 -6.80
CA ASN A 116 -10.61 13.81 -7.49
C ASN A 116 -10.37 13.29 -8.90
N GLU A 117 -11.15 13.85 -9.84
CA GLU A 117 -11.20 13.60 -11.28
C GLU A 117 -10.83 12.16 -11.63
N VAL A 118 -11.82 11.31 -11.87
CA VAL A 118 -11.59 9.96 -12.41
C VAL A 118 -11.18 10.03 -13.89
N GLY A 119 -10.17 10.85 -14.18
CA GLY A 119 -9.61 11.05 -15.49
C GLY A 119 -8.63 9.94 -15.85
N ARG A 120 -7.91 9.32 -14.91
CA ARG A 120 -6.93 8.27 -15.23
C ARG A 120 -6.64 7.42 -14.00
N GLU A 121 -6.83 6.11 -14.11
CA GLU A 121 -6.08 5.16 -13.28
C GLU A 121 -5.00 4.49 -14.11
N CYS A 122 -3.75 4.66 -13.69
CA CYS A 122 -2.61 4.06 -14.35
C CYS A 122 -2.08 2.88 -13.52
N VAL A 123 -2.22 1.66 -14.03
CA VAL A 123 -1.44 0.52 -13.54
C VAL A 123 0.00 0.76 -14.03
N TRP A 124 0.92 1.03 -13.09
CA TRP A 124 2.29 1.52 -13.31
C TRP A 124 2.88 1.28 -14.73
N LEU A 125 3.14 2.43 -15.38
CA LEU A 125 3.75 2.71 -16.69
C LEU A 125 3.05 2.36 -18.01
N PHE A 126 2.00 1.53 -18.08
CA PHE A 126 1.50 1.13 -19.42
C PHE A 126 -0.01 1.07 -19.64
N TRP A 127 -0.85 1.20 -18.61
CA TRP A 127 -2.30 1.08 -18.78
C TRP A 127 -3.02 2.13 -17.96
N CYS A 128 -3.38 3.24 -18.61
CA CYS A 128 -4.25 4.26 -18.02
C CYS A 128 -5.68 4.06 -18.56
N THR A 129 -6.65 3.82 -17.67
CA THR A 129 -8.07 3.75 -18.06
C THR A 129 -8.80 4.95 -17.46
N GLU A 130 -9.52 5.69 -18.31
CA GLU A 130 -10.52 6.68 -17.86
C GLU A 130 -11.68 5.92 -17.19
N LYS A 131 -12.01 6.22 -15.93
CA LYS A 131 -13.24 5.68 -15.33
C LYS A 131 -14.33 6.74 -15.35
N THR A 132 -14.94 6.86 -16.51
CA THR A 132 -16.12 7.71 -16.69
C THR A 132 -17.37 7.03 -16.11
N GLY A 133 -18.31 7.82 -15.58
CA GLY A 133 -19.64 7.33 -15.22
C GLY A 133 -19.79 6.73 -13.81
N ILE A 134 -18.82 6.99 -12.92
CA ILE A 134 -18.93 6.64 -11.49
C ILE A 134 -19.64 7.78 -10.75
N LYS A 135 -20.64 7.43 -9.94
CA LYS A 135 -21.37 8.36 -9.06
C LYS A 135 -21.58 7.74 -7.68
N TYR A 136 -21.82 8.56 -6.66
CA TYR A 136 -22.25 8.08 -5.35
C TYR A 136 -23.74 7.76 -5.37
N GLU A 137 -24.11 6.53 -5.02
CA GLU A 137 -25.51 6.14 -4.82
C GLU A 137 -25.65 5.30 -3.56
N ALA A 138 -26.82 5.40 -2.92
CA ALA A 138 -27.13 4.55 -1.78
C ALA A 138 -27.21 3.09 -2.23
N VAL A 139 -26.48 2.22 -1.53
CA VAL A 139 -26.47 0.78 -1.82
C VAL A 139 -27.17 0.05 -0.66
N PRO A 140 -28.31 -0.63 -0.91
CA PRO A 140 -28.99 -1.38 0.13
C PRO A 140 -28.20 -2.65 0.47
N GLY A 141 -28.23 -3.04 1.74
CA GLY A 141 -27.56 -4.25 2.22
C GLY A 141 -27.43 -4.27 3.74
N ALA A 142 -26.92 -5.37 4.24
CA ALA A 142 -26.58 -5.53 5.65
C ALA A 142 -25.08 -5.34 5.83
N LEU A 143 -24.67 -4.80 6.98
CA LEU A 143 -23.25 -4.59 7.25
C LEU A 143 -22.49 -5.92 7.29
N TYR A 144 -23.07 -6.95 7.92
CA TYR A 144 -22.49 -8.29 8.01
C TYR A 144 -23.53 -9.34 7.62
N VAL A 145 -23.13 -10.29 6.80
CA VAL A 145 -23.91 -11.43 6.31
C VAL A 145 -23.05 -12.67 6.46
N ALA A 146 -23.63 -13.79 6.88
CA ALA A 146 -22.93 -15.07 6.82
C ALA A 146 -23.34 -15.79 5.53
N GLY A 147 -22.38 -16.06 4.65
CA GLY A 147 -22.53 -16.94 3.52
C GLY A 147 -22.80 -18.39 3.93
N GLN A 148 -23.26 -19.20 2.98
CA GLN A 148 -23.70 -20.58 3.22
C GLN A 148 -22.59 -21.49 3.79
N ASP A 149 -21.31 -21.16 3.56
CA ASP A 149 -20.13 -21.92 3.97
C ASP A 149 -19.17 -21.13 4.87
N ASP A 150 -19.64 -20.02 5.43
CA ASP A 150 -18.78 -19.11 6.19
C ASP A 150 -18.52 -19.57 7.62
N SER A 151 -17.26 -19.51 8.02
CA SER A 151 -16.86 -19.72 9.42
C SER A 151 -17.25 -18.57 10.35
N SER A 152 -17.56 -17.38 9.80
CA SER A 152 -18.11 -16.21 10.48
C SER A 152 -18.62 -15.19 9.46
N ASN A 153 -19.43 -14.21 9.84
CA ASN A 153 -19.93 -13.16 8.91
C ASN A 153 -18.86 -12.13 8.45
N ILE A 154 -17.57 -12.46 8.58
CA ILE A 154 -16.46 -11.64 8.08
C ILE A 154 -15.39 -12.64 7.68
N VAL A 155 -15.25 -12.88 6.40
CA VAL A 155 -14.33 -13.87 5.85
C VAL A 155 -13.56 -13.30 4.65
N PRO A 156 -12.41 -13.89 4.30
CA PRO A 156 -11.61 -13.39 3.18
C PRO A 156 -12.32 -13.45 1.82
N ASN A 157 -13.28 -14.35 1.61
CA ASN A 157 -14.06 -14.48 0.38
C ASN A 157 -15.03 -13.32 0.13
N ASP A 158 -15.37 -12.53 1.17
CA ASP A 158 -16.17 -11.31 1.00
C ASP A 158 -15.42 -10.22 0.23
N VAL A 159 -14.09 -10.33 0.16
CA VAL A 159 -13.25 -9.35 -0.52
C VAL A 159 -13.29 -9.55 -2.03
N ASN A 160 -13.96 -8.61 -2.70
CA ASN A 160 -14.09 -8.55 -4.14
C ASN A 160 -13.69 -7.16 -4.65
N GLN A 161 -12.44 -7.00 -5.05
CA GLN A 161 -11.90 -5.75 -5.58
C GLN A 161 -12.43 -5.50 -6.99
N GLY A 162 -13.02 -4.32 -7.20
CA GLY A 162 -13.38 -3.81 -8.51
C GLY A 162 -12.27 -2.96 -9.10
N GLN A 163 -12.62 -1.75 -9.53
CA GLN A 163 -11.74 -1.00 -10.42
C GLN A 163 -10.57 -0.33 -9.71
N ALA A 164 -10.62 -0.05 -8.40
CA ALA A 164 -9.55 0.68 -7.71
C ALA A 164 -8.25 -0.13 -7.67
N GLY A 165 -7.08 0.50 -7.90
CA GLY A 165 -5.77 -0.14 -7.78
C GLY A 165 -5.27 -0.31 -6.35
N ASP A 166 -6.15 -0.68 -5.42
CA ASP A 166 -5.90 -0.75 -3.97
C ASP A 166 -5.78 -2.18 -3.43
N CYS A 167 -5.35 -3.12 -4.29
CA CYS A 167 -5.18 -4.54 -3.95
C CYS A 167 -4.32 -4.78 -2.69
N TYR A 168 -3.36 -3.89 -2.42
CA TYR A 168 -2.54 -3.93 -1.22
C TYR A 168 -3.38 -3.75 0.06
N PHE A 169 -4.41 -2.90 0.02
CA PHE A 169 -5.33 -2.68 1.14
C PHE A 169 -6.30 -3.85 1.25
N LEU A 170 -6.98 -4.22 0.15
CA LEU A 170 -7.98 -5.29 0.19
C LEU A 170 -7.39 -6.67 0.52
N SER A 171 -6.19 -7.00 0.04
CA SER A 171 -5.48 -8.19 0.50
C SER A 171 -5.05 -8.11 1.97
N SER A 172 -4.66 -6.93 2.45
CA SER A 172 -4.36 -6.75 3.88
C SER A 172 -5.60 -6.94 4.74
N LEU A 173 -6.73 -6.41 4.28
CA LEU A 173 -8.03 -6.55 4.92
C LEU A 173 -8.45 -8.02 5.00
N ALA A 174 -8.38 -8.75 3.88
CA ALA A 174 -8.63 -10.19 3.82
C ALA A 174 -7.69 -11.00 4.74
N ALA A 175 -6.38 -10.68 4.74
CA ALA A 175 -5.39 -11.36 5.57
C ALA A 175 -5.66 -11.17 7.07
N VAL A 176 -6.10 -9.97 7.47
CA VAL A 176 -6.49 -9.66 8.84
C VAL A 176 -7.83 -10.32 9.19
N ALA A 177 -8.84 -10.22 8.33
CA ALA A 177 -10.15 -10.85 8.50
C ALA A 177 -10.03 -12.36 8.74
N ARG A 178 -9.16 -13.05 7.99
CA ARG A 178 -8.90 -14.50 8.16
C ARG A 178 -8.45 -14.87 9.57
N LYS A 179 -7.71 -13.98 10.25
CA LYS A 179 -7.12 -14.27 11.57
C LYS A 179 -7.87 -13.65 12.72
N ARG A 180 -8.48 -12.49 12.50
CA ARG A 180 -9.10 -11.65 13.52
C ARG A 180 -10.37 -10.99 12.96
N PRO A 181 -11.40 -11.78 12.59
CA PRO A 181 -12.67 -11.23 12.13
C PRO A 181 -13.32 -10.37 13.23
N ASP A 182 -13.11 -10.72 14.50
CA ASP A 182 -13.56 -9.94 15.66
C ASP A 182 -12.96 -8.52 15.70
N MET A 183 -11.71 -8.36 15.24
CA MET A 183 -11.07 -7.05 15.16
C MET A 183 -11.72 -6.20 14.07
N ILE A 184 -11.92 -6.74 12.86
CA ILE A 184 -12.64 -6.04 11.78
C ILE A 184 -14.03 -5.63 12.25
N ARG A 185 -14.76 -6.56 12.90
CA ARG A 185 -16.09 -6.27 13.46
C ARG A 185 -16.05 -5.09 14.44
N SER A 186 -15.04 -5.03 15.30
CA SER A 186 -14.90 -3.96 16.29
C SER A 186 -14.50 -2.60 15.70
N MET A 187 -13.94 -2.60 14.49
CA MET A 187 -13.55 -1.36 13.81
C MET A 187 -14.75 -0.60 13.27
N ILE A 188 -15.81 -1.28 12.83
CA ILE A 188 -16.98 -0.66 12.23
C ILE A 188 -18.11 -0.54 13.24
N ARG A 189 -18.65 0.68 13.39
CA ARG A 189 -19.86 0.96 14.16
C ARG A 189 -20.90 1.58 13.25
N GLN A 190 -22.04 0.93 13.11
CA GLN A 190 -23.20 1.52 12.44
C GLN A 190 -23.88 2.52 13.39
N ASN A 191 -24.08 3.74 12.91
CA ASN A 191 -24.66 4.83 13.67
C ASN A 191 -26.20 4.87 13.45
N PRO A 192 -26.98 5.44 14.41
CA PRO A 192 -28.45 5.51 14.29
C PRO A 192 -28.96 6.31 13.08
N ASP A 193 -28.14 7.20 12.54
CA ASP A 193 -28.45 8.03 11.36
C ASP A 193 -28.17 7.32 10.02
N GLY A 194 -27.78 6.04 10.06
CA GLY A 194 -27.47 5.23 8.87
C GLY A 194 -26.04 5.37 8.36
N THR A 195 -25.19 6.17 9.02
CA THR A 195 -23.76 6.29 8.70
C THR A 195 -22.92 5.20 9.39
N TYR A 196 -21.66 5.06 9.00
CA TYR A 196 -20.72 4.10 9.57
C TYR A 196 -19.47 4.83 10.09
N SER A 197 -19.10 4.57 11.34
CA SER A 197 -17.83 5.01 11.93
C SER A 197 -16.82 3.87 11.88
N VAL A 198 -15.64 4.10 11.32
CA VAL A 198 -14.56 3.11 11.18
C VAL A 198 -13.29 3.60 11.87
N ASP A 199 -12.71 2.77 12.73
CA ASP A 199 -11.42 3.07 13.37
C ASP A 199 -10.24 2.59 12.52
N PHE A 200 -9.28 3.46 12.24
CA PHE A 200 -7.96 3.11 11.69
C PHE A 200 -6.85 3.57 12.63
N TYR A 201 -5.61 3.18 12.32
CA TYR A 201 -4.41 3.62 13.03
C TYR A 201 -3.49 4.43 12.10
N ARG A 202 -3.17 5.66 12.52
CA ARG A 202 -2.16 6.49 11.89
C ARG A 202 -0.81 6.26 12.56
N LYS A 203 0.20 5.90 11.78
CA LYS A 203 1.58 5.76 12.24
C LYS A 203 2.22 7.14 12.38
N ARG A 204 2.75 7.43 13.56
CA ARG A 204 3.54 8.62 13.82
C ARG A 204 5.00 8.36 13.49
N ILE A 205 5.65 9.32 12.84
CA ILE A 205 7.10 9.30 12.60
C ILE A 205 7.84 9.57 13.91
N PHE A 206 7.30 10.47 14.74
CA PHE A 206 7.86 10.86 16.02
C PHE A 206 6.81 10.84 17.14
N GLY A 207 7.28 10.54 18.35
CA GLY A 207 6.49 10.53 19.57
C GLY A 207 5.84 9.19 19.89
N ASN A 208 5.33 9.09 21.12
CA ASN A 208 4.61 7.94 21.64
C ASN A 208 3.15 8.32 21.95
N PRO A 209 2.16 7.44 21.68
CA PRO A 209 2.31 6.10 21.08
C PRO A 209 2.63 6.16 19.57
N LYS A 210 3.33 5.14 19.06
CA LYS A 210 3.71 5.02 17.64
C LYS A 210 2.50 4.95 16.69
N TYR A 211 1.39 4.37 17.14
CA TYR A 211 0.14 4.27 16.40
C TYR A 211 -0.95 4.99 17.18
N VAL A 212 -1.61 5.94 16.53
CA VAL A 212 -2.75 6.68 17.10
C VAL A 212 -4.00 6.25 16.36
N LYS A 213 -5.04 5.89 17.11
CA LYS A 213 -6.34 5.55 16.55
C LYS A 213 -7.02 6.82 16.03
N GLU A 214 -7.61 6.72 14.85
CA GLU A 214 -8.39 7.77 14.19
C GLU A 214 -9.71 7.17 13.72
N THR A 215 -10.83 7.81 14.07
CA THR A 215 -12.16 7.37 13.64
C THR A 215 -12.57 8.19 12.43
N VAL A 216 -13.05 7.50 11.39
CA VAL A 216 -13.55 8.09 10.16
C VAL A 216 -15.01 7.70 9.97
N THR A 217 -15.89 8.69 9.78
CA THR A 217 -17.31 8.46 9.51
C THR A 217 -17.62 8.60 8.02
N VAL A 218 -18.37 7.64 7.45
CA VAL A 218 -18.83 7.63 6.06
C VAL A 218 -20.32 7.32 5.98
N ASP A 219 -21.03 7.92 5.03
CA ASP A 219 -22.44 7.59 4.76
C ASP A 219 -22.58 6.24 4.00
N ASN A 220 -23.82 5.86 3.68
CA ASN A 220 -24.18 4.65 2.94
C ASN A 220 -24.23 4.82 1.41
N GLN A 221 -23.69 5.91 0.87
CA GLN A 221 -23.56 6.12 -0.57
C GLN A 221 -22.22 5.60 -1.05
N PHE A 222 -22.20 4.72 -2.05
CA PHE A 222 -20.97 4.12 -2.55
C PHE A 222 -20.73 4.48 -4.01
N PRO A 223 -19.47 4.43 -4.48
CA PRO A 223 -19.16 4.62 -5.88
C PRO A 223 -19.76 3.49 -6.70
N VAL A 224 -20.69 3.82 -7.60
CA VAL A 224 -21.35 2.88 -8.50
C VAL A 224 -21.23 3.32 -9.94
N ASN A 225 -21.24 2.35 -10.84
CA ASN A 225 -21.37 2.55 -12.29
C ASN A 225 -22.56 1.72 -12.82
N GLN A 226 -22.70 1.64 -14.13
CA GLN A 226 -23.79 0.89 -14.80
C GLN A 226 -23.84 -0.63 -14.49
N HIS A 227 -22.80 -1.19 -13.88
CA HIS A 227 -22.68 -2.61 -13.52
C HIS A 227 -22.79 -2.87 -12.00
N GLY A 228 -23.03 -1.83 -11.19
CA GLY A 228 -23.06 -1.92 -9.72
C GLY A 228 -21.87 -1.20 -9.06
N PRO A 229 -21.43 -1.64 -7.86
CA PRO A 229 -20.30 -1.04 -7.17
C PRO A 229 -19.04 -0.96 -8.06
N ALA A 230 -18.42 0.21 -8.11
CA ALA A 230 -17.30 0.48 -9.01
C ALA A 230 -15.94 0.10 -8.43
N PHE A 231 -15.78 0.15 -7.09
CA PHE A 231 -14.55 -0.20 -6.39
C PHE A 231 -14.75 -1.52 -5.65
N ALA A 232 -14.70 -1.61 -4.32
CA ALA A 232 -15.08 -2.83 -3.63
C ALA A 232 -16.51 -3.25 -4.03
N GLY A 233 -16.63 -4.49 -4.48
CA GLY A 233 -17.88 -5.17 -4.75
C GLY A 233 -18.57 -5.65 -3.48
N TYR A 234 -19.73 -6.27 -3.66
CA TYR A 234 -20.41 -6.99 -2.61
C TYR A 234 -19.58 -8.18 -2.13
N GLY A 235 -19.69 -8.47 -0.83
CA GLY A 235 -19.25 -9.74 -0.26
C GLY A 235 -20.26 -10.85 -0.55
N ASP A 236 -20.53 -11.69 0.43
CA ASP A 236 -21.58 -12.70 0.32
C ASP A 236 -22.99 -12.09 0.31
N HIS A 237 -23.97 -12.92 -0.04
CA HIS A 237 -25.38 -12.56 -0.08
C HIS A 237 -26.18 -13.44 0.89
N ALA A 238 -27.08 -12.80 1.63
CA ALA A 238 -27.95 -13.49 2.54
C ALA A 238 -29.04 -14.27 1.76
N GLY A 239 -29.61 -15.30 2.39
CA GLY A 239 -30.73 -16.06 1.79
C GLY A 239 -31.99 -15.23 1.50
N ASP A 240 -32.09 -14.02 2.07
CA ASP A 240 -33.16 -13.04 1.79
C ASP A 240 -32.81 -12.06 0.65
N GLY A 241 -31.64 -12.21 0.02
CA GLY A 241 -31.15 -11.39 -1.08
C GLY A 241 -30.39 -10.13 -0.66
N ASN A 242 -30.21 -9.86 0.64
CA ASN A 242 -29.40 -8.74 1.10
C ASN A 242 -27.92 -8.95 0.80
N GLN A 243 -27.28 -7.92 0.26
CA GLN A 243 -25.84 -7.90 -0.01
C GLN A 243 -25.04 -7.53 1.23
N GLU A 244 -23.85 -8.10 1.38
CA GLU A 244 -22.91 -7.71 2.44
C GLU A 244 -22.10 -6.47 2.08
N LEU A 245 -21.98 -5.53 3.03
CA LEU A 245 -21.40 -4.20 2.80
C LEU A 245 -20.08 -3.91 3.54
N TRP A 246 -19.61 -4.75 4.48
CA TRP A 246 -18.48 -4.36 5.34
C TRP A 246 -17.20 -4.03 4.56
N VAL A 247 -16.90 -4.74 3.47
CA VAL A 247 -15.72 -4.47 2.63
C VAL A 247 -15.84 -3.09 1.98
N MET A 248 -17.01 -2.77 1.43
CA MET A 248 -17.30 -1.47 0.82
C MET A 248 -17.18 -0.32 1.84
N VAL A 249 -17.70 -0.53 3.05
CA VAL A 249 -17.59 0.44 4.16
C VAL A 249 -16.13 0.65 4.55
N MET A 250 -15.36 -0.43 4.68
CA MET A 250 -13.93 -0.38 5.03
C MET A 250 -13.10 0.34 3.96
N GLU A 251 -13.30 0.01 2.68
CA GLU A 251 -12.60 0.64 1.56
C GLU A 251 -12.90 2.14 1.48
N LYS A 252 -14.18 2.52 1.56
CA LYS A 252 -14.60 3.93 1.54
C LYS A 252 -14.03 4.72 2.70
N ALA A 253 -14.10 4.17 3.92
CA ALA A 253 -13.54 4.83 5.09
C ALA A 253 -12.00 4.90 5.01
N TYR A 254 -11.33 3.91 4.43
CA TYR A 254 -9.89 3.94 4.19
C TYR A 254 -9.51 4.99 3.14
N ALA A 255 -10.26 5.12 2.05
CA ALA A 255 -10.09 6.17 1.06
C ALA A 255 -10.16 7.56 1.73
N LYS A 256 -11.17 7.79 2.58
CA LYS A 256 -11.29 9.04 3.36
C LYS A 256 -10.15 9.24 4.35
N PHE A 257 -9.76 8.20 5.10
CA PHE A 257 -8.61 8.23 6.02
C PHE A 257 -7.29 8.60 5.30
N ARG A 258 -7.15 8.20 4.04
CA ARG A 258 -5.98 8.43 3.18
C ARG A 258 -6.11 9.69 2.30
N GLY A 259 -7.28 10.32 2.27
CA GLY A 259 -7.58 11.58 1.58
C GLY A 259 -8.57 11.43 0.41
N SER A 260 -8.50 10.37 -0.40
CA SER A 260 -9.44 10.12 -1.50
C SER A 260 -9.32 8.68 -2.04
N TYR A 261 -10.24 8.29 -2.92
CA TYR A 261 -10.09 7.05 -3.69
C TYR A 261 -8.87 7.08 -4.62
N ASN A 262 -8.55 8.22 -5.22
CA ASN A 262 -7.34 8.38 -6.04
C ASN A 262 -6.06 8.19 -5.20
N ALA A 263 -6.07 8.61 -3.92
CA ALA A 263 -4.94 8.42 -3.02
C ALA A 263 -4.66 6.94 -2.69
N ILE A 264 -5.64 6.05 -2.82
CA ILE A 264 -5.48 4.62 -2.57
C ILE A 264 -5.46 3.78 -3.86
N GLY A 265 -5.99 4.28 -4.97
CA GLY A 265 -6.18 3.56 -6.23
C GLY A 265 -4.95 3.45 -7.14
N ASN A 266 -3.80 3.98 -6.74
CA ASN A 266 -2.57 3.98 -7.56
C ASN A 266 -1.48 3.01 -7.04
N GLY A 267 -1.90 1.95 -6.36
CA GLY A 267 -1.03 0.97 -5.73
C GLY A 267 -0.53 1.40 -4.34
N GLY A 268 0.10 0.46 -3.65
CA GLY A 268 0.59 0.66 -2.29
C GLY A 268 1.23 -0.60 -1.72
N TRP A 269 1.59 -0.55 -0.44
CA TRP A 269 2.30 -1.62 0.24
C TRP A 269 1.41 -2.27 1.31
N PRO A 270 1.31 -3.61 1.36
CA PRO A 270 0.43 -4.28 2.31
C PRO A 270 0.89 -4.12 3.77
N GLY A 271 2.19 -3.99 4.00
CA GLY A 271 2.75 -3.76 5.34
C GLY A 271 2.06 -2.57 6.04
N PRO A 272 2.21 -1.33 5.53
CA PRO A 272 1.51 -0.14 6.04
C PRO A 272 -0.02 -0.26 6.10
N ALA A 273 -0.66 -0.93 5.14
CA ALA A 273 -2.11 -1.15 5.18
C ALA A 273 -2.50 -2.01 6.39
N MET A 274 -1.82 -3.13 6.63
CA MET A 274 -2.00 -3.93 7.84
C MET A 274 -1.73 -3.11 9.10
N GLU A 275 -0.69 -2.25 9.13
CA GLU A 275 -0.43 -1.40 10.29
C GLU A 275 -1.60 -0.44 10.58
N SER A 276 -2.24 0.10 9.53
CA SER A 276 -3.43 0.94 9.67
C SER A 276 -4.67 0.19 10.15
N LEU A 277 -4.78 -1.10 9.86
CA LEU A 277 -5.86 -1.95 10.37
C LEU A 277 -5.62 -2.37 11.83
N THR A 278 -4.38 -2.70 12.20
CA THR A 278 -4.09 -3.42 13.45
C THR A 278 -3.45 -2.56 14.54
N GLY A 279 -2.88 -1.40 14.19
CA GLY A 279 -2.08 -0.59 15.11
C GLY A 279 -0.79 -1.29 15.58
N LYS A 280 -0.31 -2.29 14.84
CA LYS A 280 0.94 -3.03 15.11
C LYS A 280 1.88 -2.93 13.93
N GLY A 281 3.18 -3.04 14.22
CA GLY A 281 4.23 -3.02 13.20
C GLY A 281 4.15 -4.22 12.27
N SER A 282 4.32 -3.97 10.98
CA SER A 282 4.44 -5.01 9.96
C SER A 282 5.90 -5.23 9.59
N TYR A 283 6.20 -6.42 9.11
CA TYR A 283 7.52 -6.82 8.62
C TYR A 283 7.38 -7.33 7.19
N SER A 284 8.46 -7.31 6.42
CA SER A 284 8.51 -7.92 5.09
C SER A 284 9.83 -8.65 4.88
N GLN A 285 9.79 -9.74 4.13
CA GLN A 285 10.96 -10.51 3.71
C GLN A 285 10.87 -10.81 2.22
N LEU A 286 12.02 -10.89 1.55
CA LEU A 286 12.06 -11.28 0.14
C LEU A 286 11.56 -12.73 -0.01
N ALA A 287 10.60 -12.93 -0.93
CA ALA A 287 9.98 -14.23 -1.12
C ALA A 287 11.01 -15.31 -1.48
N ALA A 288 12.06 -14.96 -2.24
CA ALA A 288 13.16 -15.85 -2.60
C ALA A 288 13.84 -16.53 -1.39
N PHE A 289 13.84 -15.87 -0.22
CA PHE A 289 14.46 -16.38 1.00
C PHE A 289 13.46 -16.89 2.04
N THR A 290 12.16 -16.81 1.76
CA THR A 290 11.11 -17.26 2.69
C THR A 290 10.64 -18.67 2.30
N SER A 291 10.77 -19.64 3.20
CA SER A 291 10.31 -21.02 2.96
C SER A 291 8.83 -21.20 3.30
N LEU A 292 8.19 -22.24 2.76
CA LEU A 292 6.80 -22.55 3.14
C LEU A 292 6.67 -22.89 4.62
N ALA A 293 7.68 -23.53 5.21
CA ALA A 293 7.71 -23.82 6.65
C ALA A 293 7.65 -22.54 7.50
N GLN A 294 8.35 -21.50 7.08
CA GLN A 294 8.36 -20.20 7.76
C GLN A 294 7.01 -19.48 7.61
N ILE A 295 6.41 -19.48 6.42
CA ILE A 295 5.08 -18.91 6.18
C ILE A 295 4.03 -19.64 7.02
N ALA A 296 4.09 -20.98 7.05
CA ALA A 296 3.20 -21.80 7.87
C ALA A 296 3.38 -21.53 9.37
N GLU A 297 4.58 -21.20 9.83
CA GLU A 297 4.82 -20.81 11.21
C GLU A 297 4.15 -19.47 11.56
N TRP A 298 4.28 -18.45 10.70
CA TRP A 298 3.57 -17.18 10.88
C TRP A 298 2.05 -17.38 10.86
N ASP A 299 1.58 -18.24 9.97
CA ASP A 299 0.16 -18.58 9.87
C ASP A 299 -0.37 -19.21 11.16
N ARG A 300 0.35 -20.19 11.73
CA ARG A 300 0.02 -20.82 13.02
C ARG A 300 0.10 -19.84 14.18
N LYS A 301 1.02 -18.88 14.13
CA LYS A 301 1.13 -17.78 15.10
C LYS A 301 0.04 -16.72 14.94
N GLY A 302 -0.93 -16.91 14.04
CA GLY A 302 -2.05 -15.99 13.85
C GLY A 302 -1.69 -14.68 13.16
N TYR A 303 -0.53 -14.62 12.49
CA TYR A 303 -0.13 -13.41 11.78
C TYR A 303 -0.97 -13.26 10.50
N ALA A 304 -1.33 -12.02 10.18
CA ALA A 304 -1.85 -11.70 8.86
C ALA A 304 -0.66 -11.75 7.89
N VAL A 305 -0.81 -12.48 6.79
CA VAL A 305 0.27 -12.70 5.80
C VAL A 305 -0.24 -12.36 4.41
N THR A 306 0.55 -11.58 3.70
CA THR A 306 0.34 -11.19 2.30
C THR A 306 1.62 -11.42 1.51
N ALA A 307 1.52 -11.54 0.20
CA ALA A 307 2.68 -11.58 -0.69
C ALA A 307 2.44 -10.76 -1.95
N SER A 308 3.46 -10.03 -2.38
CA SER A 308 3.42 -9.21 -3.59
C SER A 308 4.06 -9.97 -4.75
N SER A 309 3.37 -10.01 -5.88
CA SER A 309 3.89 -10.61 -7.11
C SER A 309 4.85 -9.66 -7.83
N LEU A 310 5.78 -10.23 -8.61
CA LEU A 310 6.73 -9.45 -9.39
C LEU A 310 6.01 -8.55 -10.43
N PRO A 311 6.47 -7.30 -10.64
CA PRO A 311 5.78 -6.36 -11.53
C PRO A 311 5.98 -6.63 -13.02
N MET A 312 7.07 -7.29 -13.41
CA MET A 312 7.43 -7.46 -14.83
C MET A 312 7.48 -8.93 -15.27
N PHE A 313 8.27 -9.73 -14.56
CA PHE A 313 8.61 -11.09 -14.99
C PHE A 313 7.93 -12.13 -14.09
N ILE A 314 6.76 -12.57 -14.55
CA ILE A 314 6.00 -13.67 -13.96
C ILE A 314 6.10 -14.87 -14.90
N ASN A 315 6.46 -16.01 -14.35
CA ASN A 315 6.61 -17.28 -15.06
C ASN A 315 5.34 -18.14 -15.03
N LYS A 316 4.37 -17.81 -14.18
CA LYS A 316 3.11 -18.55 -13.98
C LYS A 316 1.93 -17.69 -14.43
N LYS A 317 1.23 -18.10 -15.50
CA LYS A 317 0.21 -17.27 -16.18
C LYS A 317 -0.98 -16.92 -15.27
N GLU A 318 -1.25 -17.75 -14.28
CA GLU A 318 -2.31 -17.60 -13.30
C GLU A 318 -1.99 -16.51 -12.26
N VAL A 319 -0.72 -16.09 -12.14
CA VAL A 319 -0.30 -15.02 -11.22
C VAL A 319 -0.38 -13.68 -11.95
N VAL A 320 -1.17 -12.75 -11.39
CA VAL A 320 -1.26 -11.37 -11.87
C VAL A 320 0.04 -10.65 -11.52
N LYS A 321 0.55 -9.82 -12.42
CA LYS A 321 1.78 -9.03 -12.20
C LYS A 321 1.52 -7.83 -11.30
N GLY A 322 2.49 -7.47 -10.45
CA GLY A 322 2.42 -6.23 -9.66
C GLY A 322 1.21 -6.16 -8.73
N HIS A 323 0.77 -7.31 -8.26
CA HIS A 323 -0.46 -7.52 -7.51
C HIS A 323 -0.19 -8.14 -6.13
N VAL A 324 -0.99 -7.77 -5.14
CA VAL A 324 -0.88 -8.28 -3.78
C VAL A 324 -1.92 -9.35 -3.53
N TYR A 325 -1.48 -10.49 -2.99
CA TYR A 325 -2.32 -11.60 -2.57
C TYR A 325 -2.28 -11.77 -1.05
N HIS A 326 -3.32 -12.39 -0.48
CA HIS A 326 -3.35 -12.78 0.93
C HIS A 326 -3.18 -14.29 1.10
N LEU A 327 -2.57 -14.73 2.20
CA LEU A 327 -2.40 -16.16 2.46
C LEU A 327 -3.77 -16.80 2.74
N LEU A 328 -4.09 -17.91 2.07
CA LEU A 328 -5.24 -18.75 2.40
C LEU A 328 -4.80 -20.01 3.16
N ASN A 329 -3.81 -20.73 2.61
CA ASN A 329 -3.35 -22.00 3.19
C ASN A 329 -1.87 -22.29 2.85
N VAL A 330 -1.19 -23.02 3.73
CA VAL A 330 0.09 -23.70 3.44
C VAL A 330 -0.05 -25.18 3.75
N ASP A 331 0.09 -26.03 2.73
CA ASP A 331 0.12 -27.48 2.86
C ASP A 331 1.58 -27.95 2.82
N LEU A 332 2.14 -28.29 3.99
CA LEU A 332 3.52 -28.75 4.12
C LEU A 332 3.74 -30.18 3.61
N VAL A 333 2.68 -30.99 3.51
CA VAL A 333 2.76 -32.36 3.00
C VAL A 333 2.83 -32.33 1.48
N LYS A 334 1.92 -31.59 0.84
CA LYS A 334 1.92 -31.36 -0.61
C LYS A 334 2.97 -30.36 -1.07
N LYS A 335 3.58 -29.63 -0.12
CA LYS A 335 4.58 -28.56 -0.35
C LYS A 335 4.03 -27.45 -1.26
N THR A 336 2.79 -27.05 -0.98
CA THR A 336 2.08 -26.02 -1.74
C THR A 336 1.60 -24.89 -0.85
N ILE A 337 1.52 -23.70 -1.42
CA ILE A 337 0.91 -22.51 -0.84
C ILE A 337 -0.28 -22.08 -1.69
N THR A 338 -1.39 -21.76 -1.05
CA THR A 338 -2.57 -21.18 -1.70
C THR A 338 -2.70 -19.72 -1.29
N MET A 339 -2.73 -18.84 -2.29
CA MET A 339 -2.82 -17.40 -2.14
C MET A 339 -4.16 -16.90 -2.72
N GLY A 340 -4.89 -16.13 -1.93
CA GLY A 340 -6.16 -15.52 -2.29
C GLY A 340 -5.94 -14.26 -3.11
N ASN A 341 -6.62 -14.17 -4.24
CA ASN A 341 -6.63 -12.97 -5.07
C ASN A 341 -7.76 -12.04 -4.58
N PRO A 342 -7.47 -10.78 -4.20
CA PRO A 342 -8.49 -9.85 -3.72
C PRO A 342 -9.56 -9.50 -4.76
N TRP A 343 -9.43 -9.90 -6.02
CA TRP A 343 -10.49 -9.77 -7.04
C TRP A 343 -11.71 -10.70 -6.82
N GLY A 344 -11.75 -11.45 -5.71
CA GLY A 344 -12.80 -12.44 -5.43
C GLY A 344 -12.70 -13.73 -6.29
N HIS A 345 -11.76 -13.79 -7.23
CA HIS A 345 -11.54 -14.94 -8.11
C HIS A 345 -10.07 -15.02 -8.55
N GLY A 346 -9.68 -16.18 -9.11
CA GLY A 346 -8.30 -16.36 -9.58
C GLY A 346 -7.28 -16.58 -8.46
N ASN A 347 -7.70 -17.24 -7.38
CA ASN A 347 -6.80 -17.76 -6.35
C ASN A 347 -5.75 -18.68 -6.98
N VAL A 348 -4.53 -18.67 -6.46
CA VAL A 348 -3.42 -19.46 -7.01
C VAL A 348 -2.90 -20.45 -5.98
N THR A 349 -2.68 -21.69 -6.41
CA THR A 349 -1.93 -22.69 -5.63
C THR A 349 -0.62 -22.98 -6.32
N LEU A 350 0.48 -22.84 -5.59
CA LEU A 350 1.84 -22.86 -6.12
C LEU A 350 2.72 -23.79 -5.28
N THR A 351 3.68 -24.44 -5.92
CA THR A 351 4.83 -25.02 -5.22
C THR A 351 5.72 -23.92 -4.63
N GLU A 352 6.57 -24.24 -3.64
CA GLU A 352 7.53 -23.27 -3.09
C GLU A 352 8.40 -22.63 -4.19
N ALA A 353 8.86 -23.43 -5.14
CA ALA A 353 9.73 -22.95 -6.22
C ALA A 353 8.99 -22.01 -7.17
N GLU A 354 7.72 -22.26 -7.45
CA GLU A 354 6.89 -21.34 -8.24
C GLU A 354 6.60 -20.06 -7.47
N PHE A 355 6.25 -20.14 -6.19
CA PHE A 355 6.04 -18.97 -5.33
C PHE A 355 7.29 -18.05 -5.35
N LYS A 356 8.47 -18.61 -5.06
CA LYS A 356 9.73 -17.87 -5.06
C LYS A 356 10.12 -17.22 -6.39
N ARG A 357 9.67 -17.79 -7.52
CA ARG A 357 9.94 -17.25 -8.86
C ARG A 357 8.95 -16.19 -9.31
N ASN A 358 7.80 -16.06 -8.66
CA ASN A 358 6.71 -15.17 -9.07
C ASN A 358 6.42 -14.06 -8.07
N PHE A 359 6.89 -14.18 -6.82
CA PHE A 359 6.67 -13.19 -5.77
C PHE A 359 7.95 -12.44 -5.42
N SER A 360 7.84 -11.14 -5.15
CA SER A 360 8.94 -10.29 -4.70
C SER A 360 9.18 -10.44 -3.20
N ASP A 361 8.10 -10.36 -2.42
CA ASP A 361 8.16 -10.25 -0.98
C ASP A 361 6.92 -10.84 -0.30
N VAL A 362 7.10 -11.16 0.97
CA VAL A 362 6.07 -11.64 1.90
C VAL A 362 6.02 -10.69 3.07
N ALA A 363 4.90 -9.98 3.22
CA ALA A 363 4.66 -9.10 4.34
C ALA A 363 3.79 -9.80 5.39
N PHE A 364 4.14 -9.63 6.67
CA PHE A 364 3.40 -10.19 7.77
C PHE A 364 3.22 -9.19 8.91
N ASN A 365 2.04 -9.22 9.53
CA ASN A 365 1.68 -8.39 10.67
C ASN A 365 1.33 -9.31 11.86
N PRO A 366 2.05 -9.21 12.99
CA PRO A 366 1.70 -9.90 14.23
C PRO A 366 0.41 -9.31 14.82
N VAL A 367 -0.72 -9.71 14.27
CA VAL A 367 -2.02 -9.27 14.75
C VAL A 367 -2.18 -9.77 16.19
N PRO A 368 -2.53 -8.92 17.16
CA PRO A 368 -2.61 -9.36 18.56
C PRO A 368 -3.64 -10.47 18.68
N PHE A 369 -3.43 -11.48 19.53
CA PHE A 369 -4.54 -12.36 19.92
C PHE A 369 -5.40 -11.65 20.96
N ARG A 370 -6.72 -11.90 20.93
CA ARG A 370 -7.57 -11.56 22.07
C ARG A 370 -7.15 -12.45 23.25
N LYS A 371 -6.91 -11.87 24.42
CA LYS A 371 -6.46 -12.59 25.64
C LYS A 371 -7.58 -13.44 26.31
N ILE A 372 -8.64 -13.75 25.58
CA ILE A 372 -9.86 -14.44 26.02
C ILE A 372 -10.04 -15.49 24.93
N ASP A 373 -9.46 -16.69 25.01
CA ASP A 373 -9.98 -17.84 25.76
C ASP A 373 -8.85 -18.75 26.31
N ILE A 374 -8.10 -18.27 27.29
CA ILE A 374 -7.47 -19.18 28.25
C ILE A 374 -8.18 -18.93 29.57
N VAL A 375 -9.26 -19.67 29.83
CA VAL A 375 -9.71 -19.84 31.21
C VAL A 375 -8.57 -20.57 31.92
N PRO A 376 -7.89 -19.97 32.91
CA PRO A 376 -6.90 -20.70 33.70
C PRO A 376 -7.66 -21.78 34.47
N GLY A 377 -7.56 -23.05 34.06
CA GLY A 377 -8.14 -24.16 34.82
C GLY A 377 -8.70 -25.37 34.08
N MET A 378 -8.70 -25.43 32.74
CA MET A 378 -9.03 -26.69 32.05
C MET A 378 -7.76 -27.53 31.87
N ALA A 379 -7.58 -28.51 32.75
CA ALA A 379 -6.57 -29.55 32.64
C ALA A 379 -6.82 -30.44 31.39
N PRO A 380 -5.77 -30.95 30.72
CA PRO A 380 -5.87 -31.77 29.51
C PRO A 380 -6.10 -33.25 29.85
N ASP A 381 -7.11 -33.57 30.67
CA ASP A 381 -7.21 -34.92 31.25
C ASP A 381 -8.62 -35.46 31.00
N GLY A 382 -8.85 -35.93 29.78
CA GLY A 382 -10.06 -36.63 29.36
C GLY A 382 -10.16 -38.05 29.92
N VAL A 383 -10.14 -38.20 31.25
CA VAL A 383 -10.54 -39.45 31.92
C VAL A 383 -11.45 -39.09 33.10
N MET A 384 -12.74 -39.40 32.93
CA MET A 384 -13.73 -39.46 34.02
C MET A 384 -13.94 -40.93 34.42
N PRO A 385 -14.36 -41.19 35.68
CA PRO A 385 -14.08 -42.45 36.38
C PRO A 385 -15.10 -43.55 36.08
N VAL A 386 -14.63 -44.80 36.22
CA VAL A 386 -15.42 -45.94 36.75
C VAL A 386 -14.59 -46.66 37.79
#